data_AF-A0A6A9SVM2-F1
#
_entry.id   AF-A0A6A9SVM2-F1
#
_cell.length_a   1.000
_cell.length_b   1.000
_cell.length_c   1.000
_cell.angle_alpha   90.00
_cell.angle_beta   90.00
_cell.angle_gamma   90.00
#
_symmetry.space_group_name_H-M   'P 1'
#
loop_
_entity.id
_entity.type
_entity.pdbx_description
1 polymer ?
#
loop_
_entity_poly.entity_id
_entity_poly.type
_entity_poly.pdbx_seq_one_letter_code
_entity_poly.pdbx_strand_id
1 'polypeptide(L)' 'RIEGGDVADALEWGAATAALKRTMPGDTALVTRAEVEAVLAGDAGEIDR' A
#
# COMPACT_ATOMS: atom_id res chain seq x y z
N ARG A 1 12.41 -4.86 11.92
CA ARG A 1 12.20 -4.46 10.52
C ARG A 1 11.99 -5.76 9.75
N ILE A 2 10.78 -6.00 9.24
CA ILE A 2 10.51 -7.18 8.42
C ILE A 2 10.80 -6.74 6.99
N GLU A 3 11.85 -7.31 6.41
CA GLU A 3 12.56 -6.89 5.19
C GLU A 3 13.44 -5.63 5.33
N GLY A 4 14.52 -5.58 4.54
CA GLY A 4 15.43 -4.43 4.48
C GLY A 4 14.76 -3.21 3.84
N GLY A 5 15.47 -2.08 3.79
CA GLY A 5 14.93 -0.80 3.29
C GLY A 5 15.10 0.32 4.31
N ASP A 6 15.00 1.56 3.83
CA ASP A 6 15.02 2.75 4.68
C ASP A 6 13.62 3.07 5.25
N VAL A 7 13.50 4.18 5.98
CA VAL A 7 12.22 4.59 6.55
C VAL A 7 11.24 5.08 5.48
N ALA A 8 11.76 5.70 4.41
CA ALA A 8 10.92 6.18 3.32
C ALA A 8 10.26 5.01 2.59
N ASP A 9 11.03 3.95 2.28
CA ASP A 9 10.51 2.71 1.69
C ASP A 9 9.36 2.14 2.52
N ALA A 10 9.55 2.06 3.84
CA ALA A 10 8.55 1.52 4.74
C ALA A 10 7.26 2.36 4.79
N LEU A 11 7.39 3.69 4.73
CA LEU A 11 6.25 4.60 4.72
C LEU A 11 5.47 4.50 3.42
N GLU A 12 6.15 4.34 2.28
CA GLU A 12 5.50 4.18 0.98
C GLU A 12 4.67 2.89 0.93
N TRP A 13 5.25 1.77 1.37
CA TRP A 13 4.55 0.50 1.51
C TRP A 13 3.33 0.59 2.44
N GLY A 14 3.47 1.27 3.58
CA GLY A 14 2.38 1.50 4.52
C GLY A 14 1.26 2.34 3.92
N ALA A 15 1.60 3.39 3.18
CA ALA A 15 0.63 4.24 2.50
C ALA A 15 -0.15 3.49 1.41
N ALA A 16 0.55 2.70 0.58
CA ALA A 16 -0.07 1.87 -0.45
C ALA A 16 -1.02 0.83 0.14
N THR A 17 -0.61 0.13 1.19
CA THR A 17 -1.47 -0.83 1.93
C THR A 17 -2.70 -0.13 2.52
N ALA A 18 -2.53 1.06 3.10
CA ALA A 18 -3.63 1.83 3.68
C ALA A 18 -4.62 2.33 2.60
N ALA A 19 -4.13 2.70 1.43
CA ALA A 19 -4.97 3.08 0.29
C ALA A 19 -5.88 1.93 -0.13
N LEU A 20 -5.33 0.71 -0.27
CA LEU A 20 -6.12 -0.50 -0.53
C LEU A 20 -7.14 -0.75 0.58
N LYS A 21 -6.76 -0.63 1.85
CA LYS A 21 -7.68 -0.87 2.98
C LYS A 21 -8.93 0.02 2.95
N ARG A 22 -8.84 1.26 2.45
CA ARG A 22 -9.98 2.20 2.38
C ARG A 22 -11.09 1.73 1.44
N THR A 23 -10.81 0.81 0.53
CA THR A 23 -11.80 0.26 -0.41
C THR A 23 -12.46 -1.02 0.12
N MET A 24 -12.00 -1.55 1.26
CA MET A 24 -12.47 -2.81 1.84
C MET A 24 -13.22 -2.61 3.16
N PRO A 25 -14.34 -3.32 3.39
CA PRO A 25 -15.02 -3.33 4.69
C PRO A 25 -14.20 -4.07 5.76
N GLY A 26 -14.54 -3.85 7.03
CA GLY A 26 -13.88 -4.47 8.19
C GLY A 26 -12.57 -3.81 8.60
N ASP A 27 -11.87 -4.37 9.57
CA ASP A 27 -10.66 -3.77 10.17
C ASP A 27 -9.35 -4.39 9.68
N THR A 28 -9.41 -5.57 9.06
CA THR A 28 -8.24 -6.26 8.54
C THR A 28 -7.95 -5.85 7.10
N ALA A 29 -6.69 -5.48 6.81
CA ALA A 29 -6.21 -5.27 5.45
C ALA A 29 -5.81 -6.61 4.83
N LEU A 30 -6.79 -7.37 4.30
CA LEU A 30 -6.55 -8.59 3.53
C LEU A 30 -6.06 -8.22 2.13
N VAL A 31 -4.76 -7.93 2.01
CA VAL A 31 -4.09 -7.59 0.76
C VAL A 31 -2.96 -8.56 0.46
N THR A 32 -2.63 -8.70 -0.82
CA THR A 32 -1.48 -9.43 -1.31
C THR A 32 -0.32 -8.48 -1.60
N ARG A 33 0.91 -9.02 -1.61
CA ARG A 33 2.11 -8.24 -1.96
C ARG A 33 1.98 -7.61 -3.36
N ALA A 34 1.48 -8.39 -4.33
CA ALA A 34 1.34 -7.95 -5.72
C ALA A 34 0.36 -6.76 -5.86
N GLU A 35 -0.72 -6.73 -5.08
CA GLU A 35 -1.65 -5.59 -5.08
C GLU A 35 -1.00 -4.32 -4.54
N VAL A 36 -0.18 -4.44 -3.49
CA VAL A 36 0.57 -3.29 -2.95
C VAL A 36 1.63 -2.81 -3.94
N GLU A 37 2.35 -3.72 -4.58
CA GLU A 37 3.32 -3.39 -5.64
C GLU A 37 2.68 -2.70 -6.84
N ALA A 38 1.45 -3.10 -7.23
CA ALA A 38 0.71 -2.43 -8.30
C ALA A 38 0.35 -0.98 -7.94
N VAL A 39 -0.01 -0.72 -6.67
CA VAL A 39 -0.25 0.65 -6.19
C VAL A 39 1.03 1.48 -6.24
N LEU A 40 2.15 0.92 -5.78
CA LEU A 40 3.46 1.59 -5.81
C LEU A 40 3.95 1.85 -7.24
N ALA A 41 3.63 0.96 -8.18
CA ALA A 41 3.94 1.13 -9.60
C ALA A 41 3.08 2.21 -10.30
N GLY A 42 2.08 2.78 -9.61
CA GLY A 42 1.21 3.83 -10.14
C GLY A 42 -0.03 3.35 -10.87
N ASP A 43 -0.37 2.06 -10.81
CA ASP A 43 -1.58 1.50 -11.45
C ASP A 43 -2.86 1.73 -10.63
N ALA A 44 -2.74 2.15 -9.37
CA ALA A 44 -3.88 2.62 -8.58
C ALA A 44 -4.08 4.11 -8.83
N GLY A 45 -4.98 4.40 -9.77
CA GLY A 45 -5.27 5.73 -10.32
C GLY A 45 -5.15 6.89 -9.33
N GLU A 46 -4.49 7.93 -9.83
CA GLU A 46 -4.60 9.33 -9.45
C GLU A 46 -5.31 9.56 -8.11
N ILE A 47 -4.52 9.68 -7.03
CA ILE A 47 -5.02 10.33 -5.81
C ILE A 47 -5.23 11.79 -6.20
N ASP A 48 -6.44 12.08 -6.69
CA ASP A 48 -6.90 13.44 -6.97
C ASP A 48 -6.66 14.30 -5.72
N ARG A 49 -5.98 15.42 -5.92
CA ARG A 49 -5.36 16.22 -4.87
C ARG A 49 -6.21 17.44 -4.53
#